data_AF-A0A5S4GCC2-F1
#
_entry.id   AF-A0A5S4GCC2-F1
#
_cell.length_a   1.000
_cell.length_b   1.000
_cell.length_c   1.000
_cell.angle_alpha   90.00
_cell.angle_beta   90.00
_cell.angle_gamma   90.00
#
_symmetry.space_group_name_H-M   'P 1'
#
loop_
_entity.id
_entity.type
_entity.pdbx_description
1 polymer ?
#
loop_
_entity_poly.entity_id
_entity_poly.type
_entity_poly.pdbx_seq_one_letter_code
_entity_poly.pdbx_strand_id
1 'polypeptide(L)' 'RCEQRQMSIRDSSMATLPEARGKGAARNVLSALAGWADANNADRMYLQVERGNGAASRLYARAGFTEMCVYHYRSAGRR' A
#
# COMPACT_ATOMS: atom_id res chain seq x y z
N ARG A 1 2.59 18.22 -8.93
CA ARG A 1 3.93 17.59 -8.80
C ARG A 1 4.07 17.18 -7.35
N CYS A 2 3.79 15.92 -7.03
CA CYS A 2 3.66 15.45 -5.65
C CYS A 2 5.02 14.88 -5.24
N GLU A 3 5.86 15.72 -4.64
CA GLU A 3 7.18 15.33 -4.17
C GLU A 3 7.04 14.70 -2.79
N GLN A 4 6.88 13.38 -2.75
CA GLN A 4 6.90 12.63 -1.49
C GLN A 4 8.36 12.36 -1.11
N ARG A 5 8.81 12.93 0.02
CA ARG A 5 9.82 12.27 0.86
C ARG A 5 9.16 11.02 1.44
N GLN A 6 9.21 9.95 0.66
CA GLN A 6 8.61 8.66 0.99
C GLN A 6 9.54 7.91 1.94
N MET A 7 9.10 7.66 3.17
CA MET A 7 9.72 6.62 4.00
C MET A 7 9.28 5.28 3.42
N SER A 8 9.96 4.87 2.35
CA SER A 8 9.72 3.62 1.65
C SER A 8 10.55 2.55 2.32
N ILE A 9 9.90 1.63 3.03
CA ILE A 9 10.49 0.32 3.31
C ILE A 9 10.61 -0.36 1.94
N ARG A 10 11.79 -0.21 1.32
CA ARG A 10 12.12 -0.79 0.02
C ARG A 10 11.87 -2.31 0.12
N ASP A 11 10.99 -2.86 -0.72
CA ASP A 11 10.62 -4.30 -0.83
C ASP A 11 9.43 -4.86 -0.03
N SER A 12 8.47 -4.05 0.42
CA SER A 12 7.21 -4.61 0.95
C SER A 12 6.13 -4.76 -0.13
N SER A 13 6.17 -5.85 -0.92
CA SER A 13 5.02 -6.27 -1.73
C SER A 13 4.09 -7.18 -0.93
N MET A 14 2.79 -6.88 -0.91
CA MET A 14 1.79 -7.72 -0.25
C MET A 14 0.95 -8.49 -1.27
N ALA A 15 0.85 -9.80 -1.09
CA ALA A 15 0.00 -10.67 -1.88
C ALA A 15 -0.80 -11.62 -0.97
N THR A 16 -1.99 -12.00 -1.41
CA THR A 16 -2.79 -13.06 -0.78
C THR A 16 -3.01 -14.16 -1.80
N LEU A 17 -2.68 -15.39 -1.41
CA LEU A 17 -2.94 -16.60 -2.19
C LEU A 17 -4.41 -16.65 -2.61
N PRO A 18 -4.74 -17.04 -3.86
CA PRO A 18 -6.12 -17.08 -4.36
C PRO A 18 -7.11 -17.77 -3.41
N GLU A 19 -6.71 -18.89 -2.81
CA GLU A 19 -7.51 -19.75 -1.93
C GLU A 19 -7.73 -19.15 -0.54
N ALA A 20 -6.94 -18.14 -0.18
CA ALA A 20 -7.01 -17.42 1.08
C ALA A 20 -7.66 -16.03 0.94
N ARG A 21 -8.06 -15.63 -0.27
CA ARG A 21 -8.74 -14.34 -0.50
C ARG A 21 -10.10 -14.29 0.20
N GLY A 22 -10.54 -13.09 0.55
CA GLY A 22 -11.82 -12.88 1.25
C GLY A 22 -11.81 -13.23 2.74
N LYS A 23 -10.73 -13.82 3.27
CA LYS A 23 -10.62 -14.23 4.69
C LYS A 23 -9.96 -13.18 5.59
N GLY A 24 -9.70 -11.97 5.08
CA GLY A 24 -9.17 -10.86 5.87
C GLY A 24 -7.64 -10.84 6.09
N ALA A 25 -6.87 -11.76 5.50
CA ALA A 25 -5.41 -11.82 5.70
C ALA A 25 -4.70 -10.46 5.44
N ALA A 26 -4.98 -9.83 4.30
CA ALA A 26 -4.40 -8.53 3.96
C ALA A 26 -4.85 -7.40 4.91
N ARG A 27 -6.06 -7.49 5.48
CA ARG A 27 -6.53 -6.54 6.50
C ARG A 27 -5.74 -6.68 7.79
N ASN A 28 -5.47 -7.92 8.21
CA ASN A 28 -4.68 -8.18 9.42
C ASN A 28 -3.26 -7.64 9.28
N VAL A 29 -2.64 -7.81 8.11
CA VAL A 29 -1.33 -7.22 7.81
C VAL A 29 -1.38 -5.69 7.92
N LEU A 30 -2.38 -5.04 7.31
CA LEU A 30 -2.53 -3.58 7.39
C LEU A 30 -2.74 -3.09 8.84
N SER A 31 -3.55 -3.79 9.64
CA SER A 31 -3.73 -3.47 11.06
C SER A 31 -2.43 -3.63 11.86
N ALA A 32 -1.65 -4.68 11.61
CA ALA A 32 -0.37 -4.87 12.28
C ALA A 32 0.64 -3.76 11.91
N LEU A 33 0.69 -3.36 10.63
CA LEU A 33 1.53 -2.26 10.18
C LEU A 33 1.08 -0.92 10.76
N ALA A 34 -0.22 -0.69 10.90
CA ALA A 34 -0.75 0.50 11.57
C ALA A 34 -0.37 0.55 13.05
N GLY A 35 -0.49 -0.58 13.76
CA GLY A 35 -0.03 -0.66 15.16
C GLY A 35 1.47 -0.46 15.31
N TRP A 36 2.27 -0.98 14.38
CA TRP A 36 3.71 -0.69 14.35
C TRP A 36 4.00 0.78 14.07
N ALA A 37 3.31 1.40 13.12
CA ALA A 37 3.46 2.81 12.79
C ALA A 37 3.14 3.71 13.99
N ASP A 38 2.04 3.43 14.69
CA ASP A 38 1.64 4.12 15.92
C ASP A 38 2.71 3.99 17.01
N ALA A 39 3.20 2.77 17.25
CA ALA A 39 4.27 2.52 18.22
C ALA A 39 5.60 3.22 17.89
N ASN A 40 5.81 3.59 16.62
CA ASN A 40 7.02 4.28 16.15
C ASN A 40 6.78 5.78 15.91
N ASN A 41 5.65 6.35 16.36
CA ASN A 41 5.27 7.75 16.13
C ASN A 41 5.30 8.16 14.64
N ALA A 42 4.91 7.24 13.75
CA ALA A 42 4.77 7.55 12.34
C ALA A 42 3.41 8.21 12.09
N ASP A 43 3.41 9.49 11.73
CA ASP A 43 2.18 10.26 11.52
C ASP A 43 1.33 9.76 10.34
N ARG A 44 1.96 9.11 9.35
CA ARG A 44 1.31 8.76 8.08
C ARG A 44 1.90 7.48 7.48
N MET A 45 1.01 6.65 6.93
CA MET A 45 1.35 5.50 6.10
C MET A 45 0.99 5.79 4.64
N TYR A 46 1.89 5.42 3.72
CA TYR A 46 1.68 5.57 2.28
C TYR A 46 1.86 4.24 1.59
N LEU A 47 1.05 4.00 0.56
CA LEU A 47 1.13 2.81 -0.26
C LEU A 47 0.85 3.17 -1.72
N GLN A 48 1.54 2.48 -2.62
CA GLN A 48 1.36 2.63 -4.05
C GLN A 48 0.57 1.44 -4.56
N VAL A 49 -0.42 1.71 -5.41
CA VAL A 49 -1.23 0.68 -6.08
C VAL A 49 -1.24 0.97 -7.57
N GLU A 50 -1.01 -0.06 -8.39
CA GLU A 50 -1.12 0.08 -9.83
C GLU A 50 -2.57 0.39 -10.25
N ARG A 51 -2.71 1.29 -11.22
CA ARG A 51 -4.00 1.55 -11.86
C ARG A 51 -4.50 0.27 -12.52
N GLY A 52 -5.66 -0.23 -12.04
CA GLY A 52 -6.24 -1.49 -12.49
C GLY A 52 -6.33 -2.56 -11.39
N ASN A 53 -5.59 -2.42 -10.29
CA ASN A 53 -5.71 -3.33 -9.16
C ASN A 53 -6.90 -2.95 -8.25
N GLY A 54 -8.11 -3.10 -8.78
CA GLY A 54 -9.34 -2.72 -8.10
C GLY A 54 -9.59 -3.48 -6.79
N ALA A 55 -9.03 -4.70 -6.65
CA ALA A 55 -9.08 -5.44 -5.39
C ALA A 55 -8.27 -4.74 -4.29
N ALA A 56 -7.04 -4.34 -4.59
CA ALA A 56 -6.19 -3.60 -3.66
C ALA A 56 -6.75 -2.21 -3.36
N SER A 57 -7.25 -1.49 -4.37
CA SER A 57 -7.91 -0.18 -4.16
C SER A 57 -9.08 -0.26 -3.18
N ARG A 58 -9.96 -1.27 -3.34
CA ARG A 58 -11.09 -1.48 -2.42
C ARG A 58 -10.64 -1.88 -1.02
N LEU A 59 -9.60 -2.71 -0.91
CA LEU A 59 -9.03 -3.09 0.38
C LEU A 59 -8.48 -1.86 1.12
N TYR A 60 -7.66 -1.04 0.46
CA TYR A 60 -7.04 0.12 1.09
C TYR A 60 -8.06 1.20 1.45
N ALA A 61 -9.06 1.44 0.60
CA ALA A 61 -10.17 2.33 0.94
C ALA A 61 -10.90 1.87 2.21
N ARG A 62 -11.18 0.56 2.35
CA ARG A 62 -11.79 -0.02 3.56
C ARG A 62 -10.88 0.05 4.79
N ALA A 63 -9.57 0.14 4.60
CA ALA A 63 -8.59 0.31 5.66
C ALA A 63 -8.37 1.79 6.03
N GLY A 64 -9.08 2.74 5.40
CA GLY A 64 -9.02 4.17 5.72
C GLY A 64 -8.02 4.96 4.88
N PHE A 65 -7.39 4.35 3.88
CA PHE A 65 -6.51 5.08 2.97
C PHE A 65 -7.33 5.89 1.96
N THR A 66 -6.90 7.12 1.72
CA THR A 66 -7.45 8.00 0.69
C THR A 66 -6.46 8.14 -0.47
N GLU A 67 -6.96 8.30 -1.70
CA GLU A 67 -6.09 8.59 -2.83
C GLU A 67 -5.40 9.95 -2.61
N MET A 68 -4.08 9.95 -2.49
CA MET A 68 -3.31 11.17 -2.25
C MET A 68 -2.80 11.76 -3.56
N CYS A 69 -2.17 10.95 -4.41
CA CYS A 69 -1.55 11.38 -5.65
C CYS A 69 -1.43 10.20 -6.63
N VAL A 70 -1.65 10.48 -7.92
CA VAL A 70 -1.37 9.53 -8.99
C VAL A 70 0.12 9.57 -9.29
N TYR A 71 0.80 8.46 -9.08
CA TYR A 71 2.21 8.29 -9.46
C TYR A 71 2.30 7.51 -10.77
N HIS A 72 3.11 8.01 -11.70
CA HIS A 72 3.48 7.29 -12.92
C HIS A 72 4.85 6.66 -12.72
N TYR A 73 4.88 5.33 -12.60
CA TYR A 73 6.15 4.61 -12.65
C TYR A 73 6.77 4.81 -14.03
N ARG A 74 7.96 5.43 -14.07
CA ARG A 74 8.79 5.46 -15.26
C ARG A 74 9.71 4.26 -15.17
N SER A 75 9.41 3.20 -15.90
CA SER A 75 10.39 2.16 -16.16
C SER A 75 11.49 2.78 -17.04
N ALA A 76 12.72 2.80 -16.54
CA ALA A 76 13.86 3.06 -17.40
C ALA A 76 13.90 1.90 -18.39
N GLY A 77 13.54 2.16 -19.66
CA GLY A 77 13.59 1.17 -20.71
C GLY A 77 14.97 0.54 -20.73
N ARG A 78 15.04 -0.73 -20.36
CA ARG A 78 16.28 -1.48 -20.44
C ARG A 78 16.53 -1.73 -21.93
N ARG A 79 17.56 -1.09 -22.47
CA ARG A 79 18.07 -1.37 -23.82
C ARG A 79 18.63 -2.78 -23.88
#